data_AF-A0A2S6UDK1-F1
#
_entry.id   AF-A0A2S6UDK1-F1
#
_cell.length_a   1.000
_cell.length_b   1.000
_cell.length_c   1.000
_cell.angle_alpha   90.00
_cell.angle_beta   90.00
_cell.angle_gamma   90.00
#
_symmetry.space_group_name_H-M   'P 1'
#
loop_
_entity.id
_entity.type
_entity.pdbx_description
1 polymer ?
#
loop_
_entity_poly.entity_id
_entity_poly.type
_entity_poly.pdbx_seq_one_letter_code
_entity_poly.pdbx_strand_id
1 'polypeptide(L)'
;MADQTTPVARNLKRIGRLDIPGGGQVVVDGDYAYVGHMAPPHGTTIIDISDPSNPKVVSTIDLKDGYSHTHKARVVGDLLYTNFEQYDRHTLRRGDTLGDDHERLAGELGHDPSDAELSADIGFDVDTIAKWTPPGNGVMPTVGFASSIFPTRPNRN
;
A
#
# COMPACT_ATOMS: atom_id res chain seq x y z
N MET A 1 3.12 5.39 -33.99
CA MET A 1 3.37 4.24 -33.10
C MET A 1 4.86 4.29 -32.75
N ALA A 2 5.22 4.40 -31.46
CA ALA A 2 6.60 4.60 -31.07
C ALA A 2 7.40 3.29 -31.13
N ASP A 3 8.55 3.35 -31.79
CA ASP A 3 9.55 2.29 -31.94
C ASP A 3 10.10 1.86 -30.56
N GLN A 4 9.91 0.58 -30.21
CA GLN A 4 10.30 -0.03 -28.93
C GLN A 4 11.69 -0.70 -28.98
N THR A 5 12.55 -0.39 -29.95
CA THR A 5 13.82 -1.13 -30.15
C THR A 5 15.02 -0.63 -29.34
N THR A 6 14.90 0.43 -28.53
CA THR A 6 16.02 0.85 -27.67
C THR A 6 16.13 -0.09 -26.46
N PRO A 7 17.25 -0.81 -26.26
CA PRO A 7 17.43 -1.63 -25.08
C PRO A 7 17.49 -0.75 -23.83
N VAL A 8 16.64 -1.03 -22.84
CA VAL A 8 16.55 -0.29 -21.55
C VAL A 8 17.82 -0.44 -20.70
N ALA A 9 18.75 -1.34 -21.08
CA ALA A 9 20.01 -1.57 -20.38
C ALA A 9 21.16 -1.94 -21.34
N ARG A 10 22.38 -1.52 -20.99
CA ARG A 10 23.63 -1.95 -21.66
C ARG A 10 24.31 -3.04 -20.82
N ASN A 11 24.92 -4.03 -21.47
CA ASN A 11 25.64 -5.14 -20.82
C ASN A 11 24.82 -5.98 -19.82
N LEU A 12 23.48 -5.91 -19.90
CA LEU A 12 22.58 -6.73 -19.09
C LEU A 12 21.66 -7.54 -20.01
N LYS A 13 21.37 -8.78 -19.63
CA LYS A 13 20.40 -9.65 -20.28
C LYS A 13 19.31 -9.98 -19.27
N ARG A 14 18.06 -9.65 -19.60
CA ARG A 14 16.90 -10.12 -18.81
C ARG A 14 16.81 -11.64 -18.93
N ILE A 15 16.84 -12.34 -17.79
CA ILE A 15 16.73 -13.81 -17.74
C ILE A 15 15.33 -14.29 -17.36
N GLY A 16 14.57 -13.50 -16.58
CA GLY A 16 13.20 -13.81 -16.17
C GLY A 16 12.40 -12.53 -15.89
N ARG A 17 11.08 -12.67 -15.77
CA ARG A 17 10.14 -11.59 -15.41
C ARG A 17 8.86 -12.19 -14.84
N LEU A 18 8.29 -11.55 -13.84
CA LEU A 18 6.91 -11.74 -13.40
C LEU A 18 6.18 -10.40 -13.42
N ASP A 19 4.95 -10.42 -13.91
CA ASP A 19 4.05 -9.27 -13.85
C ASP A 19 3.20 -9.38 -12.59
N ILE A 20 3.64 -8.67 -11.55
CA ILE A 20 2.99 -8.56 -10.23
C ILE A 20 2.84 -7.08 -9.87
N PRO A 21 1.94 -6.71 -8.93
CA PRO A 21 1.68 -5.31 -8.58
C PRO A 21 2.95 -4.52 -8.22
N GLY A 22 3.87 -5.16 -7.48
CA GLY A 22 5.19 -4.64 -7.13
C GLY A 22 5.17 -3.32 -6.33
N GLY A 23 6.22 -2.52 -6.50
CA GLY A 23 6.32 -1.14 -6.01
C GLY A 23 6.92 -0.95 -4.62
N GLY A 24 6.94 -1.99 -3.78
CA GLY A 24 7.52 -1.92 -2.43
C GLY A 24 8.93 -2.50 -2.34
N GLN A 25 9.29 -3.01 -1.16
CA GLN A 25 10.57 -3.63 -0.90
C GLN A 25 10.65 -5.04 -1.49
N VAL A 26 11.84 -5.44 -1.94
CA VAL A 26 12.18 -6.83 -2.26
C VAL A 26 13.17 -7.36 -1.24
N VAL A 27 12.93 -8.57 -0.72
CA VAL A 27 13.88 -9.36 0.08
C VAL A 27 14.08 -10.70 -0.59
N VAL A 28 15.30 -11.22 -0.56
CA VAL A 28 15.64 -12.56 -1.06
C VAL A 28 16.22 -13.37 0.09
N ASP A 29 15.73 -14.60 0.27
CA ASP A 29 16.29 -15.60 1.19
C ASP A 29 16.30 -16.97 0.52
N GLY A 30 17.49 -17.49 0.25
CA GLY A 30 17.68 -18.73 -0.52
C GLY A 30 17.01 -18.66 -1.90
N ASP A 31 16.15 -19.64 -2.17
CA ASP A 31 15.43 -19.78 -3.44
C ASP A 31 14.10 -19.01 -3.46
N TYR A 32 13.88 -18.07 -2.53
CA TYR A 32 12.65 -17.29 -2.47
C TYR A 32 12.91 -15.78 -2.52
N ALA A 33 12.03 -15.08 -3.22
CA ALA A 33 11.90 -13.63 -3.17
C ALA A 33 10.55 -13.24 -2.56
N TYR A 34 10.57 -12.19 -1.73
CA TYR A 34 9.44 -11.61 -1.04
C TYR A 34 9.29 -10.17 -1.51
N VAL A 35 8.19 -9.88 -2.20
CA VAL A 35 7.96 -8.56 -2.83
C VAL A 35 6.77 -7.90 -2.13
N GLY A 36 7.06 -6.88 -1.31
CA GLY A 36 6.03 -6.03 -0.71
C GLY A 36 5.37 -5.13 -1.74
N HIS A 37 4.07 -4.88 -1.56
CA HIS A 37 3.26 -4.07 -2.46
C HIS A 37 2.84 -2.76 -1.81
N MET A 38 2.85 -1.69 -2.60
CA MET A 38 2.58 -0.34 -2.11
C MET A 38 1.09 -0.04 -1.93
N ALA A 39 0.21 -0.80 -2.55
CA ALA A 39 -1.22 -0.51 -2.56
C ALA A 39 -2.06 -1.77 -2.30
N PRO A 40 -3.15 -1.65 -1.51
CA PRO A 40 -4.13 -2.71 -1.36
C PRO A 40 -4.83 -3.01 -2.70
N PRO A 41 -5.39 -4.23 -2.87
CA PRO A 41 -5.53 -5.28 -1.85
C PRO A 41 -4.25 -6.10 -1.63
N HIS A 42 -3.17 -5.78 -2.34
CA HIS A 42 -1.95 -6.57 -2.34
C HIS A 42 -1.05 -6.23 -1.16
N GLY A 43 -0.64 -7.25 -0.40
CA GLY A 43 0.31 -7.10 0.69
C GLY A 43 1.73 -7.47 0.30
N THR A 44 2.03 -8.76 0.24
CA THR A 44 3.36 -9.27 -0.16
C THR A 44 3.21 -10.52 -1.03
N THR A 45 3.92 -10.57 -2.15
CA THR A 45 4.01 -11.78 -3.00
C THR A 45 5.26 -12.59 -2.64
N ILE A 46 5.10 -13.90 -2.47
CA ILE A 46 6.18 -14.86 -2.25
C ILE A 46 6.43 -15.62 -3.55
N ILE A 47 7.68 -15.62 -4.00
CA ILE A 47 8.10 -16.11 -5.31
C ILE A 47 9.19 -17.14 -5.12
N ASP A 48 9.01 -18.34 -5.68
CA ASP A 48 10.09 -19.30 -5.90
C ASP A 48 10.94 -18.83 -7.08
N ILE A 49 12.23 -18.61 -6.81
CA ILE A 49 13.25 -18.14 -7.76
C ILE A 49 14.37 -19.19 -7.96
N SER A 50 14.14 -20.46 -7.59
CA SER A 50 15.09 -21.56 -7.79
C SER A 50 15.48 -21.75 -9.27
N ASP A 51 14.54 -21.52 -10.20
CA ASP A 51 14.82 -21.29 -11.61
C ASP A 51 14.66 -19.79 -11.92
N PRO A 52 15.75 -19.01 -11.99
CA PRO A 52 15.67 -17.57 -12.22
C PRO A 52 15.17 -17.20 -13.62
N SER A 53 15.15 -18.16 -14.56
CA SER A 53 14.56 -17.94 -15.89
C SER A 53 13.05 -18.13 -15.92
N ASN A 54 12.51 -18.82 -14.91
CA ASN A 54 11.09 -19.12 -14.75
C ASN A 54 10.62 -18.96 -13.30
N PRO A 55 10.72 -17.75 -12.72
CA PRO A 55 10.26 -17.48 -11.36
C PRO A 55 8.75 -17.72 -11.23
N LYS A 56 8.29 -18.23 -10.08
CA LYS A 56 6.89 -18.64 -9.86
C LYS A 56 6.34 -18.04 -8.58
N VAL A 57 5.15 -17.44 -8.66
CA VAL A 57 4.40 -17.06 -7.45
C VAL A 57 3.95 -18.33 -6.76
N VAL A 58 4.33 -18.51 -5.49
CA VAL A 58 3.95 -19.67 -4.68
C VAL A 58 2.95 -19.32 -3.58
N SER A 59 2.86 -18.04 -3.18
CA SER A 59 1.89 -17.57 -2.20
C SER A 59 1.77 -16.04 -2.24
N THR A 60 0.66 -15.53 -1.71
CA THR A 60 0.40 -14.10 -1.53
C THR A 60 -0.12 -13.86 -0.12
N ILE A 61 0.27 -12.72 0.44
CA ILE A 61 -0.33 -12.13 1.63
C ILE A 61 -1.22 -11.00 1.14
N ASP A 62 -2.53 -11.20 1.27
CA ASP A 62 -3.53 -10.21 0.90
C ASP A 62 -3.96 -9.37 2.10
N LEU A 63 -4.38 -8.14 1.82
CA LEU A 63 -4.90 -7.22 2.81
C LEU A 63 -6.42 -7.33 2.85
N LYS A 64 -6.95 -7.39 4.06
CA LYS A 64 -8.40 -7.58 4.29
C LYS A 64 -9.20 -6.33 3.94
N ASP A 65 -8.54 -5.18 3.86
CA ASP A 65 -9.14 -3.88 3.62
C ASP A 65 -8.29 -3.00 2.70
N GLY A 66 -8.88 -1.88 2.27
CA GLY A 66 -8.22 -0.83 1.50
C GLY A 66 -7.49 0.21 2.35
N TYR A 67 -7.43 0.04 3.67
CA TYR A 67 -6.92 1.05 4.61
C TYR A 67 -5.45 0.84 4.97
N SER A 68 -4.91 -0.33 4.67
CA SER A 68 -3.54 -0.71 5.02
C SER A 68 -2.71 -1.02 3.77
N HIS A 69 -1.38 -0.89 3.91
CA HIS A 69 -0.42 -1.44 2.96
C HIS A 69 0.79 -2.05 3.69
N THR A 70 1.38 -3.10 3.13
CA THR A 70 2.43 -3.91 3.78
C THR A 70 3.67 -4.01 2.87
N HIS A 71 4.25 -2.85 2.56
CA HIS A 71 5.27 -2.71 1.53
C HIS A 71 6.71 -2.98 2.01
N LYS A 72 6.93 -3.20 3.32
CA LYS A 72 8.24 -3.52 3.91
C LYS A 72 8.23 -4.96 4.39
N ALA A 73 9.30 -5.69 4.05
CA ALA A 73 9.48 -7.08 4.39
C ALA A 73 10.87 -7.30 5.01
N ARG A 74 10.96 -8.20 6.00
CA ARG A 74 12.23 -8.70 6.56
C ARG A 74 12.13 -10.18 6.83
N VAL A 75 13.17 -10.92 6.47
CA VAL A 75 13.29 -12.36 6.75
C VAL A 75 14.35 -12.57 7.83
N VAL A 76 14.00 -13.34 8.87
CA VAL A 76 14.91 -13.78 9.93
C VAL A 76 14.63 -15.25 10.21
N GLY A 77 15.57 -16.13 9.83
CA GLY A 77 15.37 -17.56 9.93
C GLY A 77 14.19 -18.02 9.06
N ASP A 78 13.22 -18.68 9.68
CA ASP A 78 11.99 -19.16 9.03
C ASP A 78 10.83 -18.15 9.13
N LEU A 79 11.07 -16.93 9.62
CA LEU A 79 10.05 -15.92 9.83
C LEU A 79 10.19 -14.75 8.86
N LEU A 80 9.07 -14.37 8.25
CA LEU A 80 8.86 -13.16 7.47
C LEU A 80 8.07 -12.17 8.31
N TYR A 81 8.64 -10.98 8.49
CA TYR A 81 8.00 -9.84 9.13
C TYR A 81 7.57 -8.85 8.06
N THR A 82 6.31 -8.46 8.07
CA THR A 82 5.80 -7.36 7.24
C THR A 82 5.28 -6.23 8.11
N ASN A 83 5.52 -4.99 7.69
CA ASN A 83 4.87 -3.86 8.33
C ASN A 83 3.37 -3.85 8.02
N PHE A 84 2.58 -3.22 8.87
CA PHE A 84 1.17 -2.91 8.65
C PHE A 84 1.01 -1.41 8.91
N GLU A 85 0.93 -0.64 7.83
CA GLU A 85 0.86 0.82 7.87
C GLU A 85 -0.40 1.33 7.17
N GLN A 86 -0.87 2.51 7.58
CA GLN A 86 -1.98 3.20 6.90
C GLN A 86 -1.62 3.49 5.45
N TYR A 87 -2.42 2.95 4.53
CA TYR A 87 -2.36 3.30 3.12
C TYR A 87 -2.79 4.76 2.95
N ASP A 88 -2.17 5.49 2.03
CA ASP A 88 -2.46 6.91 1.77
C ASP A 88 -2.57 7.78 3.04
N ARG A 89 -1.61 7.60 3.96
CA ARG A 89 -1.62 8.26 5.28
C ARG A 89 -1.77 9.79 5.23
N HIS A 90 -1.38 10.44 4.13
CA HIS A 90 -1.45 11.89 4.02
C HIS A 90 -2.87 12.36 3.72
N THR A 91 -3.57 11.63 2.84
CA THR A 91 -4.98 11.90 2.52
C THR A 91 -5.90 11.38 3.62
N LEU A 92 -5.68 10.16 4.12
CA LEU A 92 -6.57 9.56 5.12
C LEU A 92 -6.47 10.24 6.50
N ARG A 93 -5.29 10.65 6.97
CA ARG A 93 -5.17 11.41 8.23
C ARG A 93 -5.74 12.83 8.14
N ARG A 94 -5.80 13.40 6.95
CA ARG A 94 -6.52 14.66 6.69
C ARG A 94 -8.03 14.44 6.64
N GLY A 95 -8.47 13.29 6.12
CA GLY A 95 -9.80 12.75 6.35
C GLY A 95 -10.17 12.73 7.84
N ASP A 96 -9.24 12.30 8.70
CA ASP A 96 -9.50 12.28 10.15
C ASP A 96 -9.73 13.69 10.74
N THR A 97 -9.12 14.74 10.17
CA THR A 97 -9.31 16.14 10.63
C THR A 97 -10.41 16.89 9.88
N LEU A 98 -10.95 16.33 8.80
CA LEU A 98 -11.96 16.98 7.94
C LEU A 98 -13.24 17.33 8.71
N GLY A 99 -13.63 16.52 9.70
CA GLY A 99 -14.73 16.83 10.61
C GLY A 99 -14.44 18.04 11.49
N ASP A 100 -13.26 18.09 12.10
CA ASP A 100 -12.83 19.22 12.95
C ASP A 100 -12.69 20.51 12.13
N ASP A 101 -12.16 20.41 10.90
CA ASP A 101 -12.02 21.52 9.95
C ASP A 101 -13.41 22.04 9.52
N HIS A 102 -14.37 21.15 9.30
CA HIS A 102 -15.75 21.48 8.97
C HIS A 102 -16.45 22.23 10.11
N GLU A 103 -16.37 21.71 11.34
CA GLU A 103 -16.95 22.37 12.52
C GLU A 103 -16.31 23.74 12.79
N ARG A 104 -14.98 23.84 12.65
CA ARG A 104 -14.27 25.11 12.78
C ARG A 104 -14.75 26.12 11.74
N LEU A 105 -14.76 25.75 10.46
CA LEU A 105 -15.13 26.65 9.37
C LEU A 105 -16.61 27.04 9.45
N ALA A 106 -17.49 26.12 9.85
CA ALA A 106 -18.90 26.43 10.12
C ALA A 106 -19.07 27.48 11.21
N GLY A 107 -18.26 27.41 12.27
CA GLY A 107 -18.22 28.41 13.34
C GLY A 107 -17.71 29.78 12.88
N GLU A 108 -16.74 29.81 11.96
CA GLU A 108 -16.19 31.03 11.38
C GLU A 108 -17.14 31.71 10.38
N LEU A 109 -17.83 30.92 9.55
CA LEU A 109 -18.75 31.43 8.51
C LEU A 109 -20.17 31.68 9.03
N GLY A 110 -20.57 31.02 10.12
CA GLY A 110 -21.95 31.08 10.63
C GLY A 110 -22.97 30.31 9.79
N HIS A 111 -22.50 29.47 8.87
CA HIS A 111 -23.31 28.52 8.10
C HIS A 111 -22.51 27.25 7.82
N ASP A 112 -23.21 26.20 7.38
CA ASP A 112 -22.59 24.95 6.94
C ASP A 112 -21.71 25.22 5.69
N PRO A 113 -20.40 24.96 5.73
CA PRO A 113 -19.50 25.24 4.62
C PRO A 113 -19.68 24.24 3.47
N SER A 114 -19.64 24.74 2.24
CA SER A 114 -19.65 23.89 1.04
C SER A 114 -18.30 23.19 0.82
N ASP A 115 -18.29 22.10 0.04
CA ASP A 115 -17.06 21.41 -0.37
C ASP A 115 -16.04 22.34 -1.04
N ALA A 116 -16.50 23.38 -1.75
CA ALA A 116 -15.64 24.38 -2.38
C ALA A 116 -15.00 25.33 -1.35
N GLU A 117 -15.75 25.71 -0.31
CA GLU A 117 -15.23 26.56 0.79
C GLU A 117 -14.25 25.78 1.66
N LEU A 118 -14.57 24.52 1.98
CA LEU A 118 -13.63 23.59 2.60
C LEU A 118 -12.39 23.45 1.73
N SER A 119 -12.55 23.13 0.44
CA SER A 119 -11.43 22.98 -0.51
C SER A 119 -10.50 24.21 -0.53
N ALA A 120 -11.07 25.42 -0.52
CA ALA A 120 -10.31 26.66 -0.51
C ALA A 120 -9.56 26.90 0.82
N ASP A 121 -10.16 26.54 1.95
CA ASP A 121 -9.57 26.70 3.28
C ASP A 121 -8.49 25.66 3.56
N ILE A 122 -8.79 24.38 3.31
CA ILE A 122 -7.91 23.27 3.61
C ILE A 122 -6.96 22.91 2.47
N GLY A 123 -7.14 23.43 1.26
CA GLY A 123 -6.23 23.20 0.12
C GLY A 123 -6.25 21.77 -0.45
N PHE A 124 -7.35 21.04 -0.26
CA PHE A 124 -7.62 19.75 -0.89
C PHE A 124 -8.59 19.91 -2.06
N ASP A 125 -8.50 19.05 -3.07
CA ASP A 125 -9.47 19.08 -4.16
C ASP A 125 -10.85 18.60 -3.71
N VAL A 126 -11.90 19.15 -4.33
CA VAL A 126 -13.30 18.85 -4.03
C VAL A 126 -13.64 17.37 -4.20
N ASP A 127 -13.00 16.65 -5.14
CA ASP A 127 -13.28 15.23 -5.37
C ASP A 127 -12.72 14.35 -4.24
N THR A 128 -11.64 14.79 -3.60
CA THR A 128 -11.07 14.12 -2.42
C THR A 128 -11.90 14.38 -1.18
N ILE A 129 -12.44 15.59 -1.02
CA ILE A 129 -13.38 15.93 0.06
C ILE A 129 -14.68 15.13 -0.09
N ALA A 130 -15.23 15.03 -1.31
CA ALA A 130 -16.46 14.28 -1.59
C ALA A 130 -16.32 12.76 -1.37
N LYS A 131 -15.10 12.22 -1.42
CA LYS A 131 -14.83 10.80 -1.10
C LYS A 131 -14.78 10.53 0.40
N TRP A 132 -14.63 11.57 1.22
CA TRP A 132 -14.69 11.43 2.66
C TRP A 132 -16.13 11.14 3.08
N THR A 133 -16.31 10.07 3.84
CA THR A 133 -17.59 9.76 4.49
C THR A 133 -17.35 9.84 6.00
N PRO A 134 -18.14 10.63 6.76
CA PRO A 134 -18.01 10.63 8.20
C PRO A 134 -18.21 9.21 8.72
N PRO A 135 -17.36 8.71 9.63
CA PRO A 135 -17.56 7.39 10.19
C PRO A 135 -18.88 7.35 10.96
N GLY A 136 -19.90 6.71 10.38
CA GLY A 136 -21.15 6.42 11.07
C GLY A 136 -20.91 5.39 12.17
N ASN A 137 -21.00 5.81 13.44
CA ASN A 137 -21.00 4.96 14.64
C ASN A 137 -19.96 3.83 14.69
N GLY A 138 -18.73 4.08 14.27
CA GLY A 138 -17.66 3.10 14.37
C GLY A 138 -16.32 3.77 14.21
N VAL A 139 -15.59 3.87 15.32
CA VAL A 139 -14.18 4.29 15.39
C VAL A 139 -13.44 3.82 14.14
N MET A 140 -12.96 4.76 13.32
CA MET A 140 -12.01 4.43 12.24
C MET A 140 -10.86 3.69 12.91
N PRO A 141 -10.53 2.45 12.53
CA PRO A 141 -9.45 1.73 13.17
C PRO A 141 -8.18 2.54 12.91
N THR A 142 -7.66 3.20 13.95
CA THR A 142 -6.29 3.69 13.96
C THR A 142 -5.43 2.49 13.67
N VAL A 143 -4.96 2.38 12.43
CA VAL A 143 -3.92 1.44 12.06
C VAL A 143 -2.62 1.99 12.64
N GLY A 144 -2.42 1.68 13.93
CA GLY A 144 -1.13 1.85 14.58
C GLY A 144 -0.08 1.00 13.85
N PHE A 145 1.20 1.33 14.04
CA PHE A 145 2.30 0.51 13.55
C PHE A 145 2.16 -0.90 14.12
N ALA A 146 1.62 -1.81 13.32
CA ALA A 146 1.57 -3.23 13.63
C ALA A 146 2.53 -3.97 12.70
N SER A 147 3.01 -5.12 13.15
CA SER A 147 3.81 -6.02 12.32
C SER A 147 3.12 -7.37 12.28
N SER A 148 3.02 -7.95 11.09
CA SER A 148 2.53 -9.30 10.91
C SER A 148 3.72 -10.25 10.74
N ILE A 149 3.61 -11.45 11.29
CA ILE A 149 4.64 -12.49 11.23
C ILE A 149 4.06 -13.67 10.44
N PHE A 150 4.79 -14.12 9.43
CA PHE A 150 4.42 -15.24 8.58
C PHE A 150 5.60 -16.22 8.46
N PRO A 151 5.35 -17.51 8.23
CA PRO A 151 6.42 -18.42 7.83
C PRO A 151 6.96 -18.03 6.44
N THR A 152 8.27 -18.16 6.24
CA THR A 152 8.94 -17.83 4.96
C THR A 152 8.66 -18.84 3.85
N ARG A 153 8.17 -20.04 4.21
CA ARG A 153 7.96 -21.17 3.30
C ARG A 153 6.55 -21.70 3.43
N PRO A 154 5.73 -21.71 2.36
CA PRO A 154 4.48 -22.45 2.37
C PRO A 154 4.80 -23.94 2.49
N ASN A 155 4.27 -24.62 3.51
CA ASN A 155 4.43 -26.07 3.77
C ASN A 155 5.77 -26.55 4.36
N ARG A 156 6.19 -26.01 5.51
CA ARG A 156 6.92 -26.86 6.49
C ARG A 156 5.96 -27.21 7.62
N ASN A 157 5.70 -28.51 7.77
CA ASN A 157 5.11 -29.08 8.99
C ASN A 157 6.00 -28.77 10.20
#